data_AF-A0A962F6K0-F1
#
_entry.id   AF-A0A962F6K0-F1
#
_cell.length_a   1.000
_cell.length_b   1.000
_cell.length_c   1.000
_cell.angle_alpha   90.00
_cell.angle_beta   90.00
_cell.angle_gamma   90.00
#
_symmetry.space_group_name_H-M   'P 1'
#
loop_
_entity.id
_entity.type
_entity.pdbx_description
1 polymer ?
#
loop_
_entity_poly.entity_id
_entity_poly.type
_entity_poly.pdbx_seq_one_letter_code
_entity_poly.pdbx_strand_id
1 'polypeptide(L)' 'MDMSLARRLADNLRKRRSGKTQEVFARKLGISRVSLTRIENAEQNVSLKTLQQLCKALKCDIGDLF' A
#
# COMPACT_ATOMS: atom_id res chain seq x y z
N MET A 1 -8.33 -5.28 19.91
CA MET A 1 -9.18 -4.94 18.76
C MET A 1 -8.61 -5.65 17.55
N ASP A 2 -9.44 -6.39 16.82
CA ASP A 2 -9.02 -6.99 15.56
C ASP A 2 -8.73 -5.88 14.54
N MET A 3 -7.55 -5.90 13.92
CA MET A 3 -7.13 -4.88 12.96
C MET A 3 -7.62 -5.28 11.57
N SER A 4 -8.39 -4.40 10.92
CA SER A 4 -8.88 -4.67 9.56
C SER A 4 -7.72 -4.88 8.57
N LEU A 5 -7.95 -5.68 7.53
CA LEU A 5 -6.97 -5.87 6.44
C LEU A 5 -6.53 -4.53 5.83
N ALA A 6 -7.47 -3.60 5.65
CA ALA A 6 -7.16 -2.26 5.15
C ALA A 6 -6.15 -1.53 6.05
N ARG A 7 -6.29 -1.66 7.38
CA ARG A 7 -5.37 -1.03 8.32
C ARG A 7 -4.00 -1.71 8.36
N ARG A 8 -3.95 -3.04 8.28
CA ARG A 8 -2.71 -3.81 8.17
C ARG A 8 -1.90 -3.42 6.93
N LEU A 9 -2.57 -3.35 5.78
CA LEU A 9 -1.97 -2.89 4.52
C LEU A 9 -1.44 -1.46 4.63
N ALA A 10 -2.26 -0.55 5.15
CA ALA A 10 -1.89 0.84 5.35
C ALA A 10 -0.60 0.99 6.18
N ASP A 11 -0.53 0.31 7.32
CA ASP A 11 0.62 0.41 8.23
C ASP A 11 1.87 -0.27 7.65
N ASN A 12 1.71 -1.37 6.90
CA ASN A 12 2.79 -1.99 6.15
C ASN A 12 3.38 -1.05 5.09
N LEU A 13 2.53 -0.39 4.29
CA LEU A 13 2.97 0.56 3.27
C LEU A 13 3.65 1.79 3.87
N ARG A 14 3.13 2.34 4.99
CA ARG A 14 3.78 3.43 5.72
C ARG A 14 5.19 3.06 6.18
N LYS A 15 5.37 1.85 6.72
CA LYS A 15 6.68 1.33 7.14
C LYS A 15 7.65 1.23 5.96
N ARG A 16 7.20 0.63 4.84
CA ARG A 16 8.01 0.46 3.62
C ARG A 16 8.32 1.76 2.89
N ARG A 17 7.53 2.83 3.10
CA ARG A 17 7.80 4.16 2.56
C ARG A 17 9.06 4.78 3.19
N SER A 18 9.41 4.42 4.42
CA SER A 18 10.69 4.72 5.09
C SER A 18 11.15 6.18 4.92
N GLY A 19 10.26 7.14 5.21
CA GLY A 19 10.56 8.58 5.13
C GLY A 19 10.46 9.21 3.75
N LYS A 20 10.24 8.44 2.68
CA LYS A 20 9.97 8.99 1.34
C LYS A 20 8.63 9.73 1.32
N THR A 21 8.51 10.73 0.46
CA THR A 21 7.21 11.37 0.22
C THR A 21 6.25 10.37 -0.43
N GLN A 22 4.93 10.59 -0.24
CA GLN A 22 3.92 9.76 -0.90
C GLN A 22 4.07 9.81 -2.43
N GLU A 23 4.42 10.96 -3.00
CA GLU A 23 4.65 11.10 -4.44
C GLU A 23 5.76 10.15 -4.95
N VAL A 24 6.92 10.16 -4.31
CA VAL A 24 8.05 9.30 -4.69
C VAL A 24 7.72 7.83 -4.53
N PHE A 25 7.04 7.48 -3.43
CA PHE A 25 6.69 6.08 -3.16
C PHE A 25 5.59 5.57 -4.10
N ALA A 26 4.58 6.40 -4.40
CA ALA A 26 3.52 6.06 -5.34
C ALA A 26 4.09 5.78 -6.74
N ARG A 27 5.05 6.59 -7.20
CA ARG A 27 5.77 6.35 -8.46
C ARG A 27 6.51 5.00 -8.44
N LYS A 28 7.20 4.65 -7.35
CA LYS A 28 7.85 3.33 -7.19
C LYS A 28 6.83 2.18 -7.28
N LEU A 29 5.64 2.37 -6.71
CA LEU A 29 4.56 1.40 -6.69
C LEU A 29 3.75 1.35 -8.01
N GLY A 30 3.98 2.29 -8.93
CA GLY A 30 3.24 2.45 -10.18
C GLY A 30 1.80 2.93 -10.00
N ILE A 31 1.43 3.47 -8.83
CA ILE A 31 0.07 3.97 -8.55
C ILE A 31 0.06 5.50 -8.45
N SER A 32 -1.13 6.10 -8.49
CA SER A 32 -1.26 7.54 -8.26
C SER A 32 -0.98 7.90 -6.79
N ARG A 33 -0.50 9.12 -6.54
CA ARG A 33 -0.36 9.67 -5.17
C ARG A 33 -1.67 9.59 -4.40
N VAL A 34 -2.80 9.95 -5.03
CA VAL A 34 -4.13 9.94 -4.41
C VAL A 34 -4.52 8.52 -3.99
N SER A 35 -4.24 7.53 -4.84
CA SER A 35 -4.44 6.12 -4.52
C SER A 35 -3.61 5.72 -3.29
N LEU A 36 -2.31 6.07 -3.26
CA LEU A 36 -1.48 5.78 -2.11
C LEU A 36 -2.00 6.44 -0.83
N THR A 37 -2.39 7.72 -0.87
CA THR A 37 -2.94 8.44 0.29
C THR A 37 -4.18 7.73 0.84
N ARG A 38 -5.14 7.37 -0.01
CA ARG A 38 -6.35 6.65 0.41
C ARG A 38 -6.06 5.25 0.95
N ILE A 39 -5.07 4.54 0.39
CA ILE A 39 -4.63 3.23 0.92
C ILE A 39 -4.01 3.41 2.30
N GLU A 40 -3.06 4.35 2.46
CA GLU A 40 -2.44 4.61 3.76
C GLU A 40 -3.52 5.03 4.78
N ASN A 41 -4.55 5.79 4.41
CA ASN A 41 -5.62 6.14 5.34
C ASN A 41 -6.63 5.00 5.63
N ALA A 42 -6.52 3.85 4.97
CA ALA A 42 -7.50 2.76 5.03
C ALA A 42 -8.93 3.20 4.62
N GLU A 43 -9.03 4.20 3.73
CA GLU A 43 -10.28 4.82 3.29
C GLU A 43 -10.92 4.13 2.07
N GLN A 44 -10.22 3.19 1.43
CA GLN A 44 -10.73 2.53 0.22
C GLN A 44 -10.54 1.01 0.24
N ASN A 45 -11.49 0.32 -0.37
CA ASN A 45 -11.32 -1.07 -0.79
C ASN A 45 -10.29 -1.13 -1.92
N VAL A 46 -9.17 -1.80 -1.66
CA VAL A 46 -8.08 -1.96 -2.63
C VAL A 46 -8.41 -3.13 -3.53
N SER A 47 -8.44 -2.90 -4.84
CA SER A 47 -8.73 -3.97 -5.80
C SER A 47 -7.62 -5.04 -5.81
N LEU A 48 -7.95 -6.28 -6.13
CA LEU A 48 -6.95 -7.35 -6.31
C LEU A 48 -5.90 -6.98 -7.36
N LYS A 49 -6.28 -6.27 -8.43
CA LYS A 49 -5.35 -5.76 -9.44
C LYS A 49 -4.33 -4.80 -8.83
N THR A 50 -4.77 -3.89 -7.97
CA THR A 50 -3.88 -2.98 -7.25
C THR A 50 -2.98 -3.76 -6.30
N LEU A 51 -3.50 -4.73 -5.54
CA LEU A 51 -2.69 -5.57 -4.65
C LEU A 51 -1.61 -6.34 -5.41
N GLN A 52 -1.94 -6.94 -6.56
CA GLN A 52 -0.98 -7.63 -7.42
C GLN A 52 0.09 -6.66 -7.94
N GLN A 53 -0.30 -5.43 -8.30
CA GLN A 53 0.65 -4.40 -8.71
C GLN A 53 1.62 -4.02 -7.57
N LEU A 54 1.11 -3.87 -6.35
CA LEU A 54 1.93 -3.61 -5.17
C LEU A 54 2.93 -4.74 -4.92
N CYS A 55 2.47 -6.01 -4.98
CA CYS A 55 3.32 -7.19 -4.85
C CYS A 55 4.47 -7.17 -5.87
N LYS A 56 4.16 -6.92 -7.15
CA LYS A 56 5.17 -6.80 -8.23
C LYS A 56 6.18 -5.68 -7.96
N ALA A 57 5.71 -4.49 -7.57
CA ALA A 57 6.58 -3.34 -7.32
C ALA A 57 7.46 -3.49 -6.07
N LEU A 58 6.95 -4.19 -5.05
CA LEU A 58 7.65 -4.46 -3.80
C LEU A 58 8.47 -5.76 -3.82
N LYS A 59 8.32 -6.57 -4.87
CA LYS A 59 8.93 -7.90 -5.01
C LYS A 59 8.64 -8.78 -3.79
N CYS A 60 7.36 -8.88 -3.43
CA CYS A 60 6.89 -9.65 -2.29
C CYS A 60 5.58 -10.37 -2.64
N ASP A 61 5.19 -11.35 -1.82
CA ASP A 61 3.92 -12.05 -1.96
C ASP A 61 2.79 -11.31 -1.24
N ILE A 62 1.56 -11.74 -1.49
CA ILE A 62 0.36 -11.11 -0.91
C ILE A 62 0.35 -11.16 0.62
N GLY A 63 0.91 -12.22 1.21
CA GLY A 63 1.04 -12.38 2.66
C GLY A 63 1.95 -11.32 3.29
N ASP A 64 2.94 -10.80 2.56
CA ASP A 64 3.87 -9.79 3.08
C ASP A 64 3.27 -8.37 3.15
N LEU A 65 2.08 -8.18 2.57
CA LEU A 65 1.37 -6.90 2.59
C LEU A 65 0.53 -6.70 3.86
N PHE A 66 0.26 -7.74 4.66
CA PHE A 66 -0.67 -7.68 5.80
C PHE A 66 -0.07 -8.26 7.07
#